data_AF-A0A120G8D1-F1
#
_entry.id   AF-A0A120G8D1-F1
#
_cell.length_a   1.000
_cell.length_b   1.000
_cell.length_c   1.000
_cell.angle_alpha   90.00
_cell.angle_beta   90.00
_cell.angle_gamma   90.00
#
_symmetry.space_group_name_H-M   'P 1'
#
loop_
_entity.id
_entity.type
_entity.pdbx_description
1 polymer ?
#
loop_
_entity_poly.entity_id
_entity_poly.type
_entity_poly.pdbx_seq_one_letter_code
_entity_poly.pdbx_strand_id
1 'polypeptide(L)'
;MSIAAGLCSYLVVTREARLGLNGPQVIEQEAGLEEYDSRDRPFIWSLTGGEQRFNSGLADRYVADDVAQIQQTVSALLQQGVPAQPRSRRADFYLARLAELDASAQIEPATVRALYQGERS
;
A
#
# COMPACT_ATOMS: atom_id res chain seq x y z
N MET A 1 12.46 0.76 6.14
CA MET A 1 12.33 1.93 5.23
C MET A 1 10.88 2.27 4.84
N SER A 2 9.89 1.39 5.03
CA SER A 2 8.50 1.62 4.59
C SER A 2 7.75 2.73 5.31
N ILE A 3 8.07 3.01 6.58
CA ILE A 3 7.47 4.15 7.30
C ILE A 3 7.81 5.48 6.60
N ALA A 4 9.08 5.65 6.19
CA ALA A 4 9.49 6.84 5.44
C ALA A 4 8.75 6.97 4.11
N ALA A 5 8.52 5.85 3.40
CA ALA A 5 7.69 5.86 2.19
C ALA A 5 6.25 6.31 2.46
N GLY A 6 5.68 5.98 3.64
CA GLY A 6 4.38 6.47 4.09
C GLY A 6 4.32 7.98 4.39
N LEU A 7 5.47 8.63 4.60
CA LEU A 7 5.59 10.07 4.82
C LEU A 7 5.83 10.86 3.53
N CYS A 8 6.19 10.20 2.43
CA CYS A 8 6.39 10.86 1.13
C CYS A 8 5.09 11.49 0.62
N SER A 9 5.21 12.67 -0.01
CA SER A 9 4.10 13.35 -0.69
C SER A 9 3.44 12.46 -1.74
N TYR A 10 4.26 11.73 -2.50
CA TYR A 10 3.82 10.76 -3.49
C TYR A 10 4.66 9.49 -3.43
N LEU A 11 4.04 8.36 -3.73
CA LEU A 11 4.62 7.03 -3.78
C LEU A 11 4.22 6.36 -5.10
N VAL A 12 5.23 6.11 -5.95
CA VAL A 12 5.07 5.42 -7.23
C VAL A 12 5.50 3.96 -7.04
N VAL A 13 4.69 3.03 -7.51
CA VAL A 13 4.96 1.58 -7.40
C VAL A 13 4.77 0.88 -8.74
N THR A 14 5.53 -0.18 -8.97
CA THR A 14 5.32 -1.13 -10.09
C THR A 14 4.57 -2.38 -9.60
N ARG A 15 4.29 -3.32 -10.50
CA ARG A 15 3.65 -4.62 -10.16
C ARG A 15 4.52 -5.46 -9.23
N GLU A 16 5.82 -5.43 -9.46
CA GLU A 16 6.84 -6.24 -8.78
C GLU A 16 7.18 -5.67 -7.40
N ALA A 17 6.90 -4.39 -7.16
CA ALA A 17 7.17 -3.75 -5.89
C ALA A 17 6.34 -4.38 -4.75
N ARG A 18 6.94 -4.38 -3.54
CA ARG A 18 6.25 -4.64 -2.29
C ARG A 18 6.50 -3.53 -1.30
N LEU A 19 5.49 -3.20 -0.52
CA LEU A 19 5.58 -2.26 0.58
C LEU A 19 4.93 -2.85 1.81
N GLY A 20 5.71 -3.09 2.86
CA GLY A 20 5.25 -3.62 4.15
C GLY A 20 6.18 -3.16 5.28
N LEU A 21 5.70 -3.23 6.52
CA LEU A 21 6.52 -2.90 7.68
C LEU A 21 7.57 -3.99 7.93
N ASN A 22 7.09 -5.23 8.03
CA ASN A 22 7.90 -6.42 8.23
C ASN A 22 8.02 -7.23 6.94
N GLY A 23 9.14 -7.93 6.78
CA GLY A 23 9.31 -8.89 5.68
C GLY A 23 8.51 -10.18 5.93
N PRO A 24 8.10 -10.92 4.88
CA PRO A 24 7.37 -12.19 5.00
C PRO A 24 7.97 -13.17 6.02
N GLN A 25 9.28 -13.39 5.97
CA GLN A 25 9.98 -14.32 6.86
C GLN A 25 9.93 -13.87 8.34
N VAL A 26 9.98 -12.56 8.60
CA VAL A 26 9.89 -12.03 9.96
C VAL A 26 8.47 -12.23 10.50
N ILE A 27 7.44 -12.01 9.68
CA ILE A 27 6.05 -12.25 10.09
C ILE A 27 5.84 -13.74 10.39
N GLU A 28 6.28 -14.64 9.49
CA GLU A 28 6.19 -16.09 9.71
C GLU A 28 6.90 -16.54 11.00
N GLN A 29 8.08 -16.00 11.29
CA GLN A 29 8.84 -16.35 12.49
C GLN A 29 8.16 -15.92 13.79
N GLU A 30 7.53 -14.74 13.80
CA GLU A 30 6.91 -14.17 15.00
C GLU A 30 5.46 -14.59 15.20
N ALA A 31 4.71 -14.79 14.11
CA ALA A 31 3.27 -15.11 14.13
C ALA A 31 2.95 -16.58 13.77
N GLY A 32 3.90 -17.31 13.19
CA GLY A 32 3.74 -18.70 12.77
C GLY A 32 3.35 -18.87 11.31
N LEU A 33 3.52 -20.10 10.81
CA LEU A 33 3.27 -20.47 9.41
C LEU A 33 1.80 -20.36 9.01
N GLU A 34 0.87 -20.62 9.95
CA GLU A 34 -0.57 -20.57 9.70
C GLU A 34 -1.05 -19.13 9.46
N GLU A 35 -0.38 -18.14 10.06
CA GLU A 35 -0.71 -16.72 9.89
C GLU A 35 -0.13 -16.14 8.59
N TYR A 36 1.07 -16.58 8.21
CA TYR A 36 1.79 -16.02 7.06
C TYR A 36 2.85 -16.98 6.49
N ASP A 37 2.61 -17.62 5.34
CA ASP A 37 3.65 -18.40 4.63
C ASP A 37 4.55 -17.48 3.79
N SER A 38 5.81 -17.36 4.20
CA SER A 38 6.81 -16.53 3.55
C SER A 38 7.22 -16.99 2.15
N ARG A 39 6.78 -18.18 1.73
CA ARG A 39 7.02 -18.76 0.41
C ARG A 39 5.82 -18.60 -0.53
N ASP A 40 4.63 -18.27 0.00
CA ASP A 40 3.43 -18.01 -0.81
C ASP A 40 3.51 -16.61 -1.46
N ARG A 41 4.20 -16.55 -2.59
CA ARG A 41 4.38 -15.30 -3.34
C ARG A 41 3.05 -14.67 -3.80
N PRO A 42 2.08 -15.41 -4.36
CA PRO A 42 0.76 -14.87 -4.66
C PRO A 42 0.09 -14.18 -3.46
N PHE A 43 0.07 -14.83 -2.30
CA PHE A 43 -0.48 -14.27 -1.07
C PHE A 43 0.28 -13.02 -0.60
N ILE A 44 1.61 -13.06 -0.59
CA ILE A 44 2.43 -11.91 -0.20
C ILE A 44 2.13 -10.67 -1.06
N TRP A 45 2.04 -10.86 -2.38
CA TRP A 45 1.74 -9.76 -3.32
C TRP A 45 0.27 -9.33 -3.26
N SER A 46 -0.66 -10.23 -2.96
CA SER A 46 -2.08 -9.86 -2.81
C SER A 46 -2.27 -8.86 -1.65
N LEU A 47 -1.45 -8.95 -0.59
CA LEU A 47 -1.51 -8.05 0.58
C LEU A 47 -0.59 -6.83 0.50
N THR A 48 0.64 -7.01 0.00
CA THR A 48 1.69 -5.98 0.09
C THR A 48 2.23 -5.51 -1.26
N GLY A 49 1.77 -6.09 -2.36
CA GLY A 49 2.20 -5.76 -3.71
C GLY A 49 1.77 -4.36 -4.16
N GLY A 50 2.49 -3.79 -5.12
CA GLY A 50 2.23 -2.43 -5.62
C GLY A 50 0.79 -2.24 -6.13
N GLU A 51 0.24 -3.23 -6.82
CA GLU A 51 -1.16 -3.22 -7.29
C GLU A 51 -2.15 -3.12 -6.11
N GLN A 52 -1.92 -3.88 -5.04
CA GLN A 52 -2.76 -3.80 -3.84
C GLN A 52 -2.63 -2.44 -3.17
N ARG A 53 -1.42 -1.91 -3.03
CA ARG A 53 -1.18 -0.60 -2.42
C ARG A 53 -1.84 0.52 -3.22
N PHE A 54 -1.78 0.48 -4.54
CA PHE A 54 -2.48 1.45 -5.39
C PHE A 54 -4.01 1.32 -5.29
N ASN A 55 -4.55 0.09 -5.35
CA ASN A 55 -5.99 -0.13 -5.29
C ASN A 55 -6.60 0.09 -3.89
N SER A 56 -5.76 0.21 -2.86
CA SER A 56 -6.17 0.60 -1.50
C SER A 56 -5.83 2.07 -1.15
N GLY A 57 -5.34 2.86 -2.11
CA GLY A 57 -4.99 4.27 -1.89
C GLY A 57 -3.72 4.51 -1.06
N LEU A 58 -2.95 3.46 -0.79
CA LEU A 58 -1.68 3.50 -0.04
C LEU A 58 -0.45 3.75 -0.94
N ALA A 59 -0.65 3.81 -2.26
CA ALA A 59 0.31 4.32 -3.25
C ALA A 59 -0.42 5.23 -4.25
N ASP A 60 0.27 6.24 -4.77
CA ASP A 60 -0.32 7.32 -5.58
C ASP A 60 -0.35 7.00 -7.07
N ARG A 61 0.64 6.24 -7.55
CA ARG A 61 0.76 5.87 -8.95
C ARG A 61 1.18 4.42 -9.08
N TYR A 62 0.55 3.72 -10.02
CA TYR A 62 0.89 2.37 -10.43
C TYR A 62 1.32 2.43 -11.90
N VAL A 63 2.59 2.12 -12.16
CA VAL A 63 3.20 2.25 -13.49
C VAL A 63 3.81 0.93 -13.91
N ALA A 64 3.97 0.72 -15.23
CA ALA A 64 4.74 -0.42 -15.71
C ALA A 64 6.22 -0.25 -15.30
N ASP A 65 6.95 -1.37 -15.28
CA ASP A 65 8.41 -1.36 -15.12
C ASP A 65 9.08 -0.89 -16.41
N ASP A 66 8.88 0.40 -16.73
CA ASP A 66 9.36 1.09 -17.91
C ASP A 66 9.99 2.43 -17.51
N VAL A 67 11.23 2.64 -17.94
CA VAL A 67 12.03 3.81 -17.55
C VAL A 67 11.37 5.11 -17.99
N ALA A 68 10.80 5.16 -19.20
CA ALA A 68 10.19 6.37 -19.73
C ALA A 68 8.90 6.71 -18.96
N GLN A 69 8.05 5.72 -18.67
CA GLN A 69 6.84 5.92 -17.87
C GLN A 69 7.16 6.37 -16.43
N ILE A 70 8.17 5.76 -15.80
CA ILE A 70 8.61 6.15 -14.46
C ILE A 70 9.11 7.60 -14.47
N GLN A 71 9.99 7.94 -15.41
CA GLN A 71 10.54 9.30 -15.53
C GLN A 71 9.45 10.35 -15.75
N GLN A 72 8.51 10.07 -16.66
CA GLN A 72 7.39 10.97 -16.94
C GLN A 72 6.50 11.16 -15.71
N THR A 73 6.17 10.07 -15.02
CA THR A 73 5.33 10.10 -13.81
C THR A 73 5.99 10.91 -12.69
N VAL A 74 7.28 10.67 -12.42
CA VAL A 74 8.03 11.41 -11.40
C VAL A 74 8.09 12.90 -11.75
N SER A 75 8.37 13.23 -13.00
CA SER A 75 8.44 14.64 -13.45
C SER A 75 7.10 15.36 -13.28
N ALA A 76 5.99 14.70 -13.64
CA ALA A 76 4.65 15.23 -13.47
C ALA A 76 4.30 15.48 -11.99
N LEU A 77 4.63 14.53 -11.10
CA LEU A 77 4.39 14.67 -9.66
C LEU A 77 5.21 15.80 -9.03
N LEU A 78 6.44 16.00 -9.48
CA LEU A 78 7.27 17.13 -9.02
C LEU A 78 6.67 18.47 -9.47
N GLN A 79 6.17 18.56 -10.70
CA GLN A 79 5.49 19.76 -11.22
C GLN A 79 4.17 20.02 -10.49
N GLN A 80 3.46 18.99 -10.07
CA GLN A 80 2.22 19.10 -9.28
C GLN A 80 2.45 19.73 -7.89
N GLY A 81 3.67 19.65 -7.35
CA GLY A 81 4.00 20.22 -6.04
C GLY A 81 3.45 19.39 -4.87
N VAL A 82 3.38 19.97 -3.68
CA VAL A 82 2.94 19.26 -2.47
C VAL A 82 1.42 19.04 -2.49
N PRO A 83 0.92 17.81 -2.23
CA PRO A 83 -0.51 17.56 -2.18
C PRO A 83 -1.16 18.35 -1.04
N ALA A 84 -2.37 18.87 -1.27
CA ALA A 84 -3.11 19.65 -0.27
C ALA A 84 -3.35 18.85 1.03
N GLN A 85 -3.58 17.55 0.91
CA GLN A 85 -3.76 16.65 2.05
C GLN A 85 -2.98 15.34 1.85
N PRO A 86 -1.73 15.23 2.34
CA PRO A 86 -0.97 13.99 2.27
C PRO A 86 -1.58 12.92 3.18
N ARG A 87 -1.37 11.63 2.87
CA ARG A 87 -1.86 10.49 3.66
C ARG A 87 -1.54 10.59 5.15
N SER A 88 -0.35 11.08 5.50
CA SER A 88 0.11 11.24 6.89
C SER A 88 -0.71 12.24 7.71
N ARG A 89 -1.56 13.06 7.07
CA ARG A 89 -2.47 14.02 7.71
C ARG A 89 -3.92 13.54 7.75
N ARG A 90 -4.19 12.28 7.40
CA ARG A 90 -5.53 11.69 7.33
C ARG A 90 -5.80 10.68 8.45
N ALA A 91 -5.25 10.91 9.64
CA ALA A 91 -5.38 10.00 10.77
C ALA A 91 -6.85 9.69 11.12
N ASP A 92 -7.71 10.72 11.22
CA ASP A 92 -9.12 10.56 11.55
C ASP A 92 -9.87 9.69 10.54
N PHE A 93 -9.56 9.84 9.25
CA PHE A 93 -10.13 9.01 8.19
C PHE A 93 -9.79 7.52 8.39
N TYR A 94 -8.51 7.20 8.58
CA TYR A 94 -8.08 5.81 8.75
C TYR A 94 -8.62 5.21 10.06
N LEU A 95 -8.61 5.99 11.16
CA LEU A 95 -9.14 5.54 12.45
C LEU A 95 -10.63 5.23 12.37
N ALA A 96 -11.44 6.08 11.74
CA ALA A 96 -12.87 5.84 11.58
C ALA A 96 -13.15 4.54 10.82
N ARG A 97 -12.44 4.28 9.72
CA ARG A 97 -12.61 3.05 8.95
C ARG A 97 -12.14 1.80 9.70
N LEU A 98 -11.00 1.89 10.38
CA LEU A 98 -10.50 0.78 11.19
C LEU A 98 -11.42 0.44 12.37
N ALA A 99 -12.15 1.41 12.92
CA ALA A 99 -13.12 1.18 13.99
C ALA A 99 -14.35 0.38 13.55
N GLU A 100 -14.70 0.43 12.26
CA GLU A 100 -15.83 -0.29 11.67
C GLU A 100 -15.46 -1.69 11.14
N LEU A 101 -14.15 -2.00 11.07
CA LEU A 101 -13.65 -3.25 10.51
C LEU A 101 -13.79 -4.39 11.52
N ASP A 102 -14.56 -5.43 11.16
CA ASP A 102 -14.52 -6.71 11.87
C ASP A 102 -13.20 -7.43 11.55
N ALA A 103 -12.36 -7.57 12.58
CA ALA A 103 -11.05 -8.22 12.52
C ALA A 103 -11.05 -9.57 13.25
N SER A 104 -12.23 -10.15 13.53
CA SER A 104 -12.34 -11.47 14.18
C SER A 104 -11.89 -12.63 13.27
N ALA A 105 -11.91 -12.40 11.95
CA ALA A 105 -11.41 -13.32 10.93
C ALA A 105 -10.30 -12.66 10.09
N GLN A 106 -9.55 -13.48 9.36
CA GLN A 106 -8.49 -13.00 8.48
C GLN A 106 -9.04 -12.03 7.43
N ILE A 107 -8.40 -10.87 7.34
CA ILE A 107 -8.84 -9.80 6.44
C ILE A 107 -8.31 -10.08 5.03
N GLU A 108 -9.23 -10.23 4.08
CA GLU A 108 -8.90 -10.44 2.67
C GLU A 108 -8.43 -9.14 1.96
N PRO A 109 -7.58 -9.24 0.91
CA PRO A 109 -7.13 -8.08 0.15
C PRO A 109 -8.25 -7.19 -0.39
N ALA A 110 -9.36 -7.80 -0.83
CA ALA A 110 -10.52 -7.09 -1.36
C ALA A 110 -11.22 -6.24 -0.29
N THR A 111 -11.25 -6.72 0.96
CA THR A 111 -11.82 -5.99 2.09
C THR A 111 -11.08 -4.69 2.32
N VAL A 112 -9.74 -4.71 2.28
CA VAL A 112 -8.92 -3.48 2.44
C VAL A 112 -9.16 -2.50 1.29
N ARG A 113 -9.32 -2.99 0.04
CA ARG A 113 -9.68 -2.13 -1.09
C ARG A 113 -11.03 -1.45 -0.85
N ALA A 114 -12.04 -2.22 -0.46
CA ALA A 114 -13.38 -1.69 -0.20
C ALA A 114 -13.37 -0.71 0.98
N LEU A 115 -12.65 -1.03 2.06
CA LEU A 115 -12.55 -0.22 3.27
C LEU A 115 -12.02 1.19 2.98
N TYR A 116 -11.09 1.32 2.03
CA TYR A 116 -10.47 2.59 1.66
C TYR A 116 -10.96 3.16 0.32
N GLN A 117 -11.94 2.53 -0.35
CA GLN A 117 -12.58 3.10 -1.55
C GLN A 117 -13.32 4.40 -1.18
N GLY A 118 -13.15 5.44 -2.00
CA GLY A 118 -13.83 6.73 -1.84
C GLY A 118 -13.01 8.00 -2.13
N GLU A 119 -11.68 7.91 -2.30
CA GLU A 119 -10.82 9.11 -2.42
C GLU A 119 -9.92 9.12 -3.67
N ARG A 120 -10.47 8.85 -4.85
CA ARG A 120 -9.82 9.32 -6.09
C ARG A 120 -10.45 10.67 -6.45
N SER A 121 -9.92 11.74 -5.86
CA SER A 121 -10.17 13.13 -6.29
C SER A 121 -8.89 13.73 -6.83
#